data_AF-A0AB34PV84-F1
#
_entry.id   AF-A0AB34PV84-F1
#
_cell.length_a   1.000
_cell.length_b   1.000
_cell.length_c   1.000
_cell.angle_alpha   90.00
_cell.angle_beta   90.00
_cell.angle_gamma   90.00
#
_symmetry.space_group_name_H-M   'P 1'
#
loop_
_entity.id
_entity.type
_entity.pdbx_description
1 polymer ?
#
loop_
_entity_poly.entity_id
_entity_poly.type
_entity_poly.pdbx_seq_one_letter_code
_entity_poly.pdbx_strand_id
1 'polypeptide(L)'
;MSDYSTQTVAQLKEILKGKGLSIEGKKADLVQRLHEHDTQQQQPPPQQQQPEVAEQQPEQPETKLEGKTQENESTLTVIQPKEQQQQQQQEEPKPKQLSPEERKQLAIELLTKKVQRAEKFGDEQAANDAKKDLTRVEKFGVELGTALAREIGLVDNSLSNKKFNHHKRNNKRGFKGNKGRKGGFRKNRN
;
A
#
# COMPACT_ATOMS: atom_id res chain seq x y z
N MET A 1 -6.66 -27.78 22.91
CA MET A 1 -5.94 -26.90 21.96
C MET A 1 -6.95 -25.95 21.36
N SER A 2 -6.67 -24.66 21.41
CA SER A 2 -7.55 -23.59 20.91
C SER A 2 -7.44 -23.51 19.38
N ASP A 3 -8.58 -23.63 18.69
CA ASP A 3 -8.62 -23.66 17.21
C ASP A 3 -8.63 -22.25 16.59
N TYR A 4 -7.49 -21.57 16.69
CA TYR A 4 -7.27 -20.22 16.14
C TYR A 4 -7.33 -20.14 14.60
N SER A 5 -7.33 -21.27 13.90
CA SER A 5 -7.41 -21.32 12.42
C SER A 5 -8.74 -20.80 11.87
N THR A 6 -9.83 -20.95 12.63
CA THR A 6 -11.20 -20.53 12.27
C THR A 6 -11.42 -19.03 12.37
N GLN A 7 -10.56 -18.32 13.11
CA GLN A 7 -10.71 -16.89 13.35
C GLN A 7 -10.15 -16.05 12.20
N THR A 8 -10.67 -14.83 12.06
CA THR A 8 -10.17 -13.86 11.09
C THR A 8 -8.90 -13.17 11.59
N VAL A 9 -8.13 -12.57 10.69
CA VAL A 9 -6.89 -11.85 11.06
C VAL A 9 -7.16 -10.72 12.06
N ALA A 10 -8.32 -10.06 11.98
CA ALA A 10 -8.72 -9.02 12.93
C ALA A 10 -8.88 -9.60 14.34
N GLN A 11 -9.64 -10.69 14.48
CA GLN A 11 -9.84 -11.39 15.76
C GLN A 11 -8.52 -11.91 16.34
N LEU A 12 -7.65 -12.48 15.51
CA LEU A 12 -6.33 -12.96 15.95
C LEU A 12 -5.46 -11.81 16.50
N LYS A 13 -5.51 -10.63 15.87
CA LYS A 13 -4.79 -9.44 16.34
C LYS A 13 -5.35 -8.90 17.65
N GLU A 14 -6.67 -8.93 17.84
CA GLU A 14 -7.30 -8.55 19.11
C GLU A 14 -6.85 -9.47 20.26
N ILE A 15 -6.79 -10.78 20.02
CA ILE A 15 -6.31 -11.75 21.01
C ILE A 15 -4.82 -11.56 21.29
N LEU A 16 -4.00 -11.36 20.26
CA LEU A 16 -2.56 -11.09 20.44
C LEU A 16 -2.32 -9.80 21.22
N LYS A 17 -3.09 -8.73 20.93
CA LYS A 17 -3.03 -7.47 21.68
C LYS A 17 -3.43 -7.68 23.15
N GLY A 18 -4.47 -8.45 23.42
CA GLY A 18 -4.88 -8.81 24.78
C GLY A 18 -3.84 -9.64 25.54
N LYS A 19 -3.05 -10.46 24.83
CA LYS A 19 -1.94 -11.26 25.37
C LYS A 19 -0.59 -10.52 25.39
N GLY A 20 -0.52 -9.27 24.93
CA GLY A 20 0.73 -8.49 24.87
C GLY A 20 1.76 -9.02 23.86
N LEU A 21 1.32 -9.82 22.88
CA LEU A 21 2.18 -10.40 21.85
C LEU A 21 2.22 -9.51 20.60
N SER A 22 3.27 -9.66 19.79
CA SER A 22 3.38 -8.93 18.52
C SER A 22 2.18 -9.23 17.60
N ILE A 23 1.61 -8.19 16.99
CA ILE A 23 0.45 -8.24 16.08
C ILE A 23 0.85 -8.23 14.59
N GLU A 24 2.16 -8.21 14.32
CA GLU A 24 2.71 -8.16 12.97
C GLU A 24 2.94 -9.58 12.42
N GLY A 25 2.69 -9.73 11.12
CA GLY A 25 2.87 -11.00 10.40
C GLY A 25 1.67 -11.42 9.53
N LYS A 26 1.81 -12.57 8.86
CA LYS A 26 0.72 -13.22 8.10
C LYS A 26 -0.19 -13.98 9.06
N LYS A 27 -1.39 -14.37 8.60
CA LYS A 27 -2.36 -15.13 9.41
C LYS A 27 -1.75 -16.37 10.07
N ALA A 28 -0.90 -17.11 9.34
CA ALA A 28 -0.21 -18.29 9.85
C ALA A 28 0.69 -17.95 11.06
N ASP A 29 1.49 -16.89 10.95
CA ASP A 29 2.42 -16.46 12.00
C ASP A 29 1.66 -16.02 13.27
N LEU A 30 0.52 -15.35 13.10
CA LEU A 30 -0.34 -14.93 14.23
C LEU A 30 -0.93 -16.14 14.96
N VAL A 31 -1.39 -17.15 14.22
CA VAL A 31 -1.92 -18.40 14.77
C VAL A 31 -0.81 -19.16 15.51
N GLN A 32 0.35 -19.32 14.88
CA GLN A 32 1.50 -19.99 15.47
C GLN A 32 1.93 -19.33 16.80
N ARG A 33 2.03 -18.00 16.83
CA ARG A 33 2.40 -17.26 18.04
C ARG A 33 1.39 -17.45 19.18
N LEU A 34 0.10 -17.54 18.87
CA LEU A 34 -0.95 -17.85 19.86
C LEU A 34 -0.85 -19.28 20.36
N HIS A 35 -0.57 -20.25 19.48
CA HIS A 35 -0.35 -21.64 19.87
C HIS A 35 0.88 -21.81 20.74
N GLU A 36 2.01 -21.23 20.35
CA GLU A 36 3.25 -21.25 21.12
C GLU A 36 3.03 -20.68 22.52
N HIS A 37 2.41 -19.50 22.62
CA HIS A 37 2.11 -18.89 23.91
C HIS A 37 1.19 -19.75 24.79
N ASP A 38 0.14 -20.35 24.23
CA ASP A 38 -0.75 -21.23 24.99
C ASP A 38 -0.07 -22.53 25.42
N THR A 39 0.79 -23.11 24.57
CA THR A 39 1.58 -24.29 24.91
C THR A 39 2.62 -24.00 25.99
N GLN A 40 3.26 -22.82 25.95
CA GLN A 40 4.20 -22.35 26.98
C GLN A 40 3.49 -22.12 28.31
N GLN A 41 2.27 -21.57 28.29
CA GLN A 41 1.48 -21.39 29.52
C GLN A 41 0.91 -22.71 30.09
N GLN A 42 0.81 -23.76 29.30
CA GLN A 42 0.32 -25.08 29.73
C GLN A 42 1.42 -26.01 30.25
N GLN A 43 2.69 -25.60 30.22
CA GLN A 43 3.76 -26.36 30.87
C GLN A 43 3.81 -26.05 32.37
N PRO A 44 3.72 -27.06 33.27
CA PRO A 44 3.90 -26.84 34.69
C PRO A 44 5.35 -26.44 35.00
N PRO A 45 5.59 -25.51 35.94
CA PRO A 45 6.94 -25.12 36.33
C PRO A 45 7.66 -26.35 36.95
N PRO A 46 8.89 -26.68 36.54
CA PRO A 46 9.73 -27.55 37.35
C PRO A 46 9.98 -26.83 38.68
N GLN A 47 9.44 -27.42 39.75
CA GLN A 47 9.63 -26.97 41.12
C GLN A 47 11.11 -27.12 41.53
N GLN A 48 11.70 -25.97 41.89
CA GLN A 48 12.59 -25.72 43.04
C GLN A 48 13.74 -26.69 43.34
N GLN A 49 14.98 -26.17 43.29
CA GLN A 49 15.90 -26.15 44.44
C GLN A 49 16.73 -24.85 44.43
N GLN A 50 16.54 -24.00 45.45
CA GLN A 50 17.50 -23.00 45.95
C GLN A 50 18.22 -23.59 47.17
N PRO A 51 19.47 -23.16 47.49
CA PRO A 51 19.71 -22.04 48.45
C PRO A 51 20.68 -20.96 47.88
N GLU A 52 20.48 -19.64 48.12
CA GLU A 52 21.16 -18.77 49.14
C GLU A 52 22.69 -18.62 48.91
N VAL A 53 23.39 -17.48 48.81
CA VAL A 53 23.35 -16.08 49.33
C VAL A 53 24.28 -15.25 48.39
N ALA A 54 23.97 -14.05 47.90
CA ALA A 54 24.31 -12.80 48.59
C ALA A 54 23.67 -11.58 47.91
N GLU A 55 22.87 -10.92 48.73
CA GLU A 55 22.36 -9.57 48.69
C GLU A 55 23.50 -8.53 48.62
N GLN A 56 23.38 -7.55 47.72
CA GLN A 56 23.81 -6.16 47.91
C GLN A 56 23.40 -5.28 46.71
N GLN A 57 22.27 -4.59 46.86
CA GLN A 57 22.16 -3.18 46.46
C GLN A 57 22.88 -2.34 47.54
N PRO A 58 23.40 -1.11 47.27
CA PRO A 58 22.66 -0.07 46.55
C PRO A 58 23.51 0.92 45.69
N GLU A 59 22.81 1.92 45.15
CA GLU A 59 23.24 3.30 44.83
C GLU A 59 23.62 3.73 43.39
N GLN A 60 22.94 4.82 42.98
CA GLN A 60 23.25 5.76 41.90
C GLN A 60 24.52 6.58 42.23
N PRO A 61 25.19 7.23 41.25
CA PRO A 61 24.86 8.62 40.84
C PRO A 61 25.01 8.84 39.31
N GLU A 62 24.20 9.65 38.64
CA GLU A 62 24.24 11.13 38.52
C GLU A 62 25.56 11.75 38.00
N THR A 63 25.41 12.52 36.90
CA THR A 63 26.21 13.70 36.46
C THR A 63 27.64 13.47 35.92
N LYS A 64 28.18 14.17 34.91
CA LYS A 64 27.84 15.36 34.09
C LYS A 64 28.84 15.37 32.89
N LEU A 65 28.43 15.74 31.67
CA LEU A 65 28.74 17.03 30.96
C LEU A 65 30.25 17.35 30.88
N GLU A 66 30.88 17.72 29.76
CA GLU A 66 30.64 18.74 28.73
C GLU A 66 31.57 18.41 27.52
N GLY A 67 31.45 18.88 26.28
CA GLY A 67 30.62 19.88 25.64
C GLY A 67 31.27 20.27 24.30
N LYS A 68 30.45 20.69 23.33
CA LYS A 68 30.77 21.83 22.46
C LYS A 68 29.48 22.45 21.92
N THR A 69 29.06 23.50 22.60
CA THR A 69 28.15 24.57 22.20
C THR A 69 28.75 25.38 21.05
N GLN A 70 27.92 25.70 20.04
CA GLN A 70 27.77 27.01 19.37
C GLN A 70 26.33 27.00 18.80
N GLU A 71 25.32 27.53 19.49
CA GLU A 71 24.93 28.94 19.60
C GLU A 71 24.63 29.62 18.24
N ASN A 72 23.34 29.69 17.89
CA ASN A 72 22.74 30.80 17.14
C ASN A 72 21.20 30.80 17.25
N GLU A 73 20.70 31.10 18.44
CA GLU A 73 19.48 31.92 18.62
C GLU A 73 20.00 33.35 18.86
N SER A 74 19.43 34.48 18.46
CA SER A 74 18.09 34.88 18.03
C SER A 74 18.21 36.37 17.65
N THR A 75 17.46 36.87 16.66
CA THR A 75 17.01 38.27 16.67
C THR A 75 15.66 38.38 15.99
N LEU A 76 14.63 38.43 16.84
CA LEU A 76 13.35 39.07 16.58
C LEU A 76 13.58 40.54 16.23
N THR A 77 13.16 40.95 15.04
CA THR A 77 12.86 42.36 14.75
C THR A 77 11.46 42.46 14.17
N VAL A 78 10.65 43.27 14.84
CA VAL A 78 9.21 43.43 14.72
C VAL A 78 8.98 44.91 14.36
N ILE A 79 8.21 45.16 13.28
CA ILE A 79 7.42 46.39 12.94
C ILE A 79 8.21 47.54 12.25
N GLN A 80 7.84 48.17 11.12
CA GLN A 80 6.56 48.74 10.59
C GLN A 80 6.65 48.96 9.03
N PRO A 81 5.67 49.56 8.30
CA PRO A 81 5.22 49.08 7.00
C PRO A 81 5.62 50.04 5.85
N LYS A 82 5.66 49.56 4.61
CA LYS A 82 5.47 50.44 3.46
C LYS A 82 4.60 49.76 2.40
N GLU A 83 3.46 50.40 2.20
CA GLU A 83 2.53 50.23 1.11
C GLU A 83 3.23 50.47 -0.24
N GLN A 84 2.84 49.67 -1.24
CA GLN A 84 2.47 50.03 -2.63
C GLN A 84 2.75 48.80 -3.53
N GLN A 85 1.72 47.97 -3.78
CA GLN A 85 0.86 48.03 -4.99
C GLN A 85 1.64 47.62 -6.25
N GLN A 86 1.50 46.41 -6.79
CA GLN A 86 0.52 45.96 -7.82
C GLN A 86 1.16 44.69 -8.45
N GLN A 87 0.54 43.58 -8.84
CA GLN A 87 -0.77 43.25 -9.38
C GLN A 87 -1.08 41.76 -9.14
N GLN A 88 -2.37 41.46 -9.16
CA GLN A 88 -3.00 40.18 -8.86
C GLN A 88 -2.77 39.13 -9.96
N GLN A 89 -2.29 37.95 -9.59
CA GLN A 89 -2.75 36.68 -10.15
C GLN A 89 -3.01 35.74 -8.98
N GLN A 90 -4.29 35.56 -8.66
CA GLN A 90 -4.77 34.53 -7.75
C GLN A 90 -4.63 33.18 -8.46
N GLU A 91 -3.58 32.41 -8.13
CA GLU A 91 -3.63 30.96 -8.28
C GLU A 91 -3.96 30.36 -6.91
N GLU A 92 -5.10 29.66 -6.85
CA GLU A 92 -5.57 28.92 -5.69
C GLU A 92 -4.46 27.99 -5.15
N PRO A 93 -4.32 27.82 -3.82
CA PRO A 93 -3.39 26.86 -3.26
C PRO A 93 -3.90 25.45 -3.59
N LYS A 94 -3.40 24.89 -4.70
CA LYS A 94 -3.64 23.50 -5.08
C LYS A 94 -3.18 22.60 -3.93
N PRO A 95 -3.95 21.56 -3.58
CA PRO A 95 -3.63 20.65 -2.49
C PRO A 95 -2.23 20.06 -2.69
N LYS A 96 -1.53 19.73 -1.61
CA LYS A 96 -0.19 19.11 -1.58
C LYS A 96 -0.21 17.73 -2.27
N GLN A 97 -0.31 17.71 -3.58
CA GLN A 97 -0.07 16.55 -4.40
C GLN A 97 1.45 16.37 -4.43
N LEU A 98 1.95 15.15 -4.19
CA LEU A 98 3.39 14.83 -4.28
C LEU A 98 4.05 15.58 -5.43
N SER A 99 5.19 16.22 -5.20
CA SER A 99 5.90 16.98 -6.22
C SER A 99 6.17 16.06 -7.44
N PRO A 100 6.07 16.55 -8.68
CA PRO A 100 6.37 15.76 -9.87
C PRO A 100 7.71 15.01 -9.79
N GLU A 101 8.68 15.60 -9.10
CA GLU A 101 9.99 15.01 -8.88
C GLU A 101 9.97 13.84 -7.90
N GLU A 102 9.25 13.97 -6.79
CA GLU A 102 9.07 12.90 -5.80
C GLU A 102 8.40 11.69 -6.46
N ARG A 103 7.40 11.93 -7.33
CA ARG A 103 6.72 10.87 -8.09
C ARG A 103 7.68 10.12 -9.01
N LYS A 104 8.55 10.86 -9.70
CA LYS A 104 9.56 10.31 -10.60
C LYS A 104 10.56 9.45 -9.82
N GLN A 105 11.02 9.92 -8.66
CA GLN A 105 11.95 9.19 -7.82
C GLN A 105 11.35 7.87 -7.31
N LEU A 106 10.13 7.90 -6.76
CA LEU A 106 9.43 6.70 -6.30
C LEU A 106 9.23 5.68 -7.43
N ALA A 107 8.92 6.15 -8.64
CA ALA A 107 8.79 5.28 -9.81
C ALA A 107 10.11 4.64 -10.22
N ILE A 108 11.19 5.42 -10.25
CA ILE A 108 12.54 4.91 -10.56
C ILE A 108 12.94 3.86 -9.52
N GLU A 109 12.71 4.11 -8.23
CA GLU A 109 13.01 3.16 -7.16
C GLU A 109 12.21 1.85 -7.30
N LEU A 110 10.92 1.95 -7.65
CA LEU A 110 10.08 0.77 -7.89
C LEU A 110 10.56 -0.02 -9.12
N LEU A 111 10.79 0.65 -10.25
CA LEU A 111 11.20 0.03 -11.50
C LEU A 111 12.58 -0.62 -11.39
N THR A 112 13.54 0.02 -10.72
CA THR A 112 14.86 -0.58 -10.46
C THR A 112 14.75 -1.86 -9.62
N LYS A 113 13.90 -1.88 -8.59
CA LYS A 113 13.61 -3.10 -7.81
C LYS A 113 12.96 -4.19 -8.66
N LYS A 114 12.04 -3.83 -9.56
CA LYS A 114 11.43 -4.79 -10.50
C LYS A 114 12.46 -5.39 -11.45
N VAL A 115 13.35 -4.58 -12.02
CA VAL A 115 14.45 -5.06 -12.87
C VAL A 115 15.34 -6.03 -12.10
N GLN A 116 15.84 -5.64 -10.93
CA GLN A 116 16.70 -6.49 -10.10
C GLN A 116 16.01 -7.80 -9.71
N ARG A 117 14.72 -7.75 -9.37
CA ARG A 117 13.95 -8.95 -9.07
C ARG A 117 13.86 -9.83 -10.31
N ALA A 118 13.37 -9.29 -11.43
CA ALA A 118 13.20 -10.03 -12.66
C ALA A 118 14.50 -10.70 -13.12
N GLU A 119 15.63 -9.98 -13.07
CA GLU A 119 16.96 -10.53 -13.37
C GLU A 119 17.37 -11.64 -12.39
N LYS A 120 17.13 -11.46 -11.08
CA LYS A 120 17.42 -12.50 -10.07
C LYS A 120 16.60 -13.78 -10.28
N PHE A 121 15.37 -13.66 -10.76
CA PHE A 121 14.46 -14.79 -10.97
C PHE A 121 14.47 -15.31 -12.42
N GLY A 122 15.25 -14.71 -13.32
CA GLY A 122 15.36 -15.13 -14.73
C GLY A 122 14.16 -14.76 -15.61
N ASP A 123 13.34 -13.79 -15.22
CA ASP A 123 12.20 -13.31 -16.00
C ASP A 123 12.62 -12.17 -16.93
N GLU A 124 13.20 -12.52 -18.08
CA GLU A 124 13.77 -11.57 -19.03
C GLU A 124 12.74 -10.62 -19.63
N GLN A 125 11.51 -11.09 -19.86
CA GLN A 125 10.43 -10.27 -20.41
C GLN A 125 10.06 -9.16 -19.43
N ALA A 126 9.83 -9.52 -18.17
CA ALA A 126 9.53 -8.55 -17.13
C ALA A 126 10.68 -7.55 -16.91
N ALA A 127 11.93 -7.99 -16.98
CA ALA A 127 13.08 -7.10 -16.87
C ALA A 127 13.15 -6.08 -18.01
N ASN A 128 12.90 -6.52 -19.25
CA ASN A 128 12.92 -5.65 -20.43
C ASN A 128 11.79 -4.61 -20.42
N ASP A 129 10.59 -5.01 -20.00
CA ASP A 129 9.46 -4.07 -19.91
C ASP A 129 9.69 -3.03 -18.81
N ALA A 130 10.20 -3.44 -17.64
CA ALA A 130 10.58 -2.50 -16.59
C ALA A 130 11.71 -1.54 -17.02
N LYS A 131 12.68 -2.01 -17.82
CA LYS A 131 13.72 -1.14 -18.41
C LYS A 131 13.13 -0.09 -19.36
N LYS A 132 12.17 -0.46 -20.22
CA LYS A 132 11.49 0.49 -21.11
C LYS A 132 10.73 1.55 -20.31
N ASP A 133 9.98 1.12 -19.30
CA ASP A 133 9.25 2.03 -18.43
C ASP A 133 10.19 2.99 -17.69
N LEU A 134 11.35 2.51 -17.25
CA LEU A 134 12.37 3.34 -16.61
C LEU A 134 12.81 4.47 -17.55
N THR A 135 13.13 4.15 -18.81
CA THR A 135 13.51 5.17 -19.79
C THR A 135 12.38 6.16 -20.11
N ARG A 136 11.12 5.72 -20.12
CA ARG A 136 9.95 6.60 -20.30
C ARG A 136 9.80 7.54 -19.12
N VAL A 137 9.90 7.03 -17.89
CA VAL A 137 9.81 7.81 -16.65
C VAL A 137 10.96 8.80 -16.54
N GLU A 138 12.17 8.44 -16.97
CA GLU A 138 13.30 9.37 -17.01
C GLU A 138 13.05 10.56 -17.95
N LYS A 139 12.49 10.28 -19.14
CA LYS A 139 12.21 11.30 -20.15
C LYS A 139 10.99 12.16 -19.83
N PHE A 140 9.90 11.55 -19.41
CA PHE A 140 8.58 12.18 -19.34
C PHE A 140 7.97 12.20 -17.93
N GLY A 141 8.51 11.44 -16.97
CA GLY A 141 7.93 11.27 -15.65
C GLY A 141 6.77 10.27 -15.63
N VAL A 142 5.93 10.35 -14.59
CA VAL A 142 4.83 9.42 -14.33
C VAL A 142 3.48 10.14 -14.46
N GLU A 143 2.67 9.69 -15.40
CA GLU A 143 1.30 10.21 -15.58
C GLU A 143 0.31 9.49 -14.66
N LEU A 144 -0.62 10.24 -14.06
CA LEU A 144 -1.61 9.72 -13.10
C LEU A 144 -2.52 8.61 -13.68
N GLY A 145 -2.74 8.58 -15.00
CA GLY A 145 -3.57 7.56 -15.65
C GLY A 145 -2.88 6.20 -15.85
N THR A 146 -1.56 6.13 -15.65
CA THR A 146 -0.77 4.93 -15.93
C THR A 146 -0.89 3.86 -14.84
N ALA A 147 -0.62 2.61 -15.20
CA ALA A 147 -0.53 1.53 -14.22
C ALA A 147 0.54 1.81 -13.16
N LEU A 148 1.67 2.42 -13.55
CA LEU A 148 2.74 2.80 -12.63
C LEU A 148 2.28 3.77 -11.54
N ALA A 149 1.44 4.77 -11.88
CA ALA A 149 0.91 5.70 -10.88
C ALA A 149 0.06 5.00 -9.81
N ARG A 150 -0.67 3.95 -10.19
CA ARG A 150 -1.47 3.13 -9.27
C ARG A 150 -0.58 2.27 -8.37
N GLU A 151 0.47 1.68 -8.93
CA GLU A 151 1.44 0.88 -8.19
C GLU A 151 2.20 1.70 -7.13
N ILE A 152 2.52 2.96 -7.43
CA ILE A 152 3.20 3.87 -6.49
C ILE A 152 2.22 4.46 -5.45
N GLY A 153 0.91 4.26 -5.63
CA GLY A 153 -0.12 4.75 -4.71
C GLY A 153 -0.50 6.23 -4.90
N LEU A 154 -0.17 6.82 -6.06
CA LEU A 154 -0.62 8.18 -6.41
C LEU A 154 -2.10 8.22 -6.78
N VAL A 155 -2.61 7.12 -7.32
CA VAL A 155 -4.01 6.98 -7.74
C VAL A 155 -4.58 5.73 -7.12
N ASP A 156 -5.86 5.83 -6.76
CA ASP A 156 -6.59 4.78 -6.08
C ASP A 156 -6.55 3.47 -6.88
N ASN A 157 -6.18 2.38 -6.21
CA ASN A 157 -6.04 1.05 -6.81
C ASN A 157 -7.41 0.39 -7.08
N SER A 158 -8.52 1.05 -6.72
CA SER A 158 -9.86 0.59 -7.07
C SER A 158 -9.95 0.49 -8.59
N LEU A 159 -10.10 -0.75 -9.04
CA LEU A 159 -9.91 -1.17 -10.41
C LEU A 159 -10.55 -0.16 -11.40
N SER A 160 -9.81 0.25 -12.43
CA SER A 160 -10.41 0.85 -13.64
C SER A 160 -11.39 -0.10 -14.35
N ASN A 161 -11.62 -1.29 -13.77
CA ASN A 161 -12.75 -2.18 -14.01
C ASN A 161 -14.06 -1.61 -13.45
N LYS A 162 -14.33 -0.31 -13.59
CA LYS A 162 -15.66 0.05 -14.09
C LYS A 162 -15.69 -0.47 -15.53
N LYS A 163 -15.77 -1.80 -15.64
CA LYS A 163 -16.35 -2.48 -16.79
C LYS A 163 -17.59 -1.67 -17.01
N PHE A 164 -17.59 -0.83 -18.03
CA PHE A 164 -18.84 -0.36 -18.61
C PHE A 164 -19.61 -1.65 -18.76
N ASN A 165 -20.56 -1.86 -17.86
CA ASN A 165 -21.49 -2.95 -17.92
C ASN A 165 -22.32 -2.58 -19.14
N HIS A 166 -21.75 -2.81 -20.33
CA HIS A 166 -22.38 -2.78 -21.61
C HIS A 166 -23.21 -4.06 -21.63
N HIS A 167 -24.14 -4.14 -20.66
CA HIS A 167 -25.33 -4.94 -20.78
C HIS A 167 -25.89 -4.50 -22.12
N LYS A 168 -25.72 -5.38 -23.12
CA LYS A 168 -26.34 -5.29 -24.43
C LYS A 168 -27.85 -5.26 -24.22
N ARG A 169 -28.36 -4.14 -23.75
CA ARG A 169 -29.75 -3.75 -23.93
C ARG A 169 -29.80 -3.20 -25.32
N ASN A 170 -30.02 -4.10 -26.28
CA ASN A 170 -30.79 -3.76 -27.46
C ASN A 170 -31.37 -5.03 -28.08
N ASN A 171 -32.57 -5.33 -27.59
CA ASN A 171 -33.75 -5.45 -28.45
C ASN A 171 -33.60 -6.39 -29.64
N LYS A 172 -33.57 -7.69 -29.37
CA LYS A 172 -34.27 -8.66 -30.23
C LYS A 172 -35.78 -8.45 -30.08
N ARG A 173 -36.25 -7.28 -30.53
CA ARG A 173 -37.62 -7.06 -30.95
C ARG A 173 -37.89 -8.06 -32.09
N GLY A 174 -38.84 -8.97 -31.87
CA GLY A 174 -39.83 -9.27 -32.91
C GLY A 174 -39.47 -10.21 -34.06
N PHE A 175 -38.58 -11.21 -33.92
CA PHE A 175 -38.54 -12.32 -34.93
C PHE A 175 -39.67 -13.35 -34.70
N LYS A 176 -40.90 -12.87 -34.50
CA LYS A 176 -42.14 -13.66 -34.54
C LYS A 176 -43.11 -12.93 -35.45
N GLY A 177 -43.11 -13.30 -36.73
CA GLY A 177 -44.05 -12.77 -37.71
C GLY A 177 -43.37 -12.51 -39.03
N ASN A 178 -43.29 -13.54 -39.89
CA ASN A 178 -43.83 -13.51 -41.26
C ASN A 178 -43.25 -14.68 -42.08
N LYS A 179 -43.70 -15.92 -41.81
CA LYS A 179 -43.49 -17.08 -42.71
C LYS A 179 -44.80 -17.63 -43.29
N GLY A 180 -45.84 -16.81 -43.26
CA GLY A 180 -47.13 -17.13 -43.87
C GLY A 180 -47.70 -15.89 -44.52
N ARG A 181 -47.43 -15.71 -45.84
CA ARG A 181 -48.19 -14.96 -46.86
C ARG A 181 -47.28 -14.28 -47.89
N LYS A 182 -46.87 -15.05 -48.89
CA LYS A 182 -46.94 -14.76 -50.34
C LYS A 182 -46.75 -16.14 -51.00
N GLY A 183 -47.77 -16.86 -51.46
CA GLY A 183 -48.88 -16.37 -52.26
C GLY A 183 -48.41 -16.14 -53.69
N GLY A 184 -48.27 -17.22 -54.46
CA GLY A 184 -48.32 -17.22 -55.93
C GLY A 184 -47.02 -16.96 -56.67
N PHE A 185 -46.43 -18.01 -57.25
CA PHE A 185 -46.26 -18.11 -58.71
C PHE A 185 -45.92 -19.57 -59.06
N ARG A 186 -46.94 -20.29 -59.53
CA ARG A 186 -46.79 -21.52 -60.29
C ARG A 186 -45.99 -21.20 -61.56
N LYS A 187 -44.95 -21.96 -61.87
CA LYS A 187 -44.55 -22.19 -63.27
C LYS A 187 -43.92 -23.56 -63.44
N ASN A 188 -44.72 -24.45 -64.01
CA ASN A 188 -44.31 -25.72 -64.59
C ASN A 188 -43.36 -25.50 -65.78
N ARG A 189 -42.53 -26.53 -66.05
CA ARG A 189 -41.80 -26.94 -67.28
C ARG A 189 -40.35 -27.25 -66.91
N ASN A 190 -39.76 -28.41 -67.18
CA ASN A 190 -40.14 -29.60 -67.96
C ASN A 190 -39.70 -30.85 -67.19
#